data_AF-A0A561T223-F1
#
_entry.id   AF-A0A561T223-F1
#
_cell.length_a   1.000
_cell.length_b   1.000
_cell.length_c   1.000
_cell.angle_alpha   90.00
_cell.angle_beta   90.00
_cell.angle_gamma   90.00
#
_symmetry.space_group_name_H-M   'P 1'
#
loop_
_entity.id
_entity.type
_entity.pdbx_description
1 polymer ?
#
loop_
_entity_poly.entity_id
_entity_poly.type
_entity_poly.pdbx_seq_one_letter_code
_entity_poly.pdbx_strand_id
1 'polypeptide(L)'
;MFTAPVPDSAPWAVTQEAVRVGTRAAEGIVLKGIFAAHRATHPSAPEAIKRLAHRLDVCFAARNLRRVFNQEGIRAVTGSDFDDFVEMLFTLGVIGVKVDETTRYHKAHFQYTFDAPLNAQEDADELCFHPLFTRYLFERSALRNRSTVVKPTYPYGSDPRDGDYRARLGYAAASGRS
;
A
#
# COMPACT_ATOMS: atom_id res chain seq x y z
N MET A 1 11.94 26.39 15.73
CA MET A 1 11.27 26.33 17.04
C MET A 1 10.14 25.31 16.90
N PHE A 2 10.27 24.12 17.48
CA PHE A 2 9.22 23.10 17.42
C PHE A 2 8.16 23.45 18.47
N THR A 3 6.96 23.83 18.02
CA THR A 3 5.82 24.06 18.91
C THR A 3 5.20 22.72 19.30
N ALA A 4 4.78 22.62 20.56
CA ALA A 4 4.12 21.43 21.06
C ALA A 4 2.80 21.21 20.29
N PRO A 5 2.49 19.97 19.85
CA PRO A 5 1.33 19.68 19.01
C PRO A 5 -0.02 19.77 19.74
N VAL A 6 -0.01 19.93 21.08
CA VAL A 6 -1.21 20.02 21.92
C VAL A 6 -0.99 21.07 23.03
N PRO A 7 -1.99 21.92 23.34
CA PRO A 7 -1.94 22.82 24.50
C PRO A 7 -1.66 22.03 25.79
N ASP A 8 -0.82 22.57 26.67
CA ASP A 8 -0.41 21.98 27.97
C ASP A 8 0.50 20.74 27.93
N SER A 9 1.14 20.44 26.78
CA SER A 9 2.19 19.42 26.70
C SER A 9 3.58 20.05 26.75
N ALA A 10 4.50 19.44 27.53
CA ALA A 10 5.91 19.80 27.45
C ALA A 10 6.41 19.58 26.00
N PRO A 11 7.35 20.39 25.48
CA PRO A 11 7.84 20.26 24.10
C PRO A 11 8.44 18.87 23.75
N TRP A 12 8.74 18.04 24.76
CA TRP A 12 9.19 16.65 24.65
C TRP A 12 8.18 15.60 25.14
N ALA A 13 6.97 15.99 25.52
CA ALA A 13 5.93 15.05 25.92
C ALA A 13 5.35 14.38 24.67
N VAL A 14 5.93 13.24 24.30
CA VAL A 14 5.42 12.39 23.22
C VAL A 14 4.11 11.77 23.67
N THR A 15 2.99 12.42 23.34
CA THR A 15 1.65 11.87 23.55
C THR A 15 1.30 10.88 22.44
N GLN A 16 0.36 9.95 22.71
CA GLN A 16 -0.16 9.06 21.66
C GLN A 16 -0.71 9.85 20.47
N GLU A 17 -1.35 11.00 20.73
CA GLU A 17 -1.86 11.88 19.69
C GLU A 17 -0.74 12.54 18.90
N ALA A 18 0.33 13.02 19.56
CA ALA A 18 1.50 13.57 18.88
C ALA A 18 2.16 12.54 17.95
N VAL A 19 2.30 11.28 18.39
CA VAL A 19 2.78 10.18 17.55
C VAL A 19 1.84 9.98 16.36
N ARG A 20 0.54 9.88 16.60
CA ARG A 20 -0.46 9.65 15.54
C ARG A 20 -0.45 10.75 14.49
N VAL A 21 -0.44 12.02 14.91
CA VAL A 21 -0.39 13.19 14.01
C VAL A 21 0.95 13.24 13.27
N GLY A 22 2.06 13.01 13.97
CA GLY A 22 3.40 12.97 13.37
C GLY A 22 3.53 11.89 12.29
N THR A 23 3.08 10.66 12.59
CA THR A 23 3.06 9.56 11.61
C THR A 23 2.19 9.90 10.40
N ARG A 24 1.02 10.52 10.60
CA ARG A 24 0.15 10.95 9.48
C ARG A 24 0.81 11.98 8.58
N ALA A 25 1.48 12.98 9.17
CA ALA A 25 2.21 13.98 8.41
C ALA A 25 3.35 13.33 7.61
N ALA A 26 4.09 12.40 8.23
CA ALA A 26 5.16 11.66 7.58
C ALA A 26 4.65 10.80 6.41
N GLU A 27 3.54 10.07 6.58
CA GLU A 27 2.90 9.30 5.51
C GLU A 27 2.59 10.16 4.28
N GLY A 28 2.04 11.36 4.49
CA GLY A 28 1.77 12.29 3.39
C GLY A 28 3.03 12.75 2.65
N ILE A 29 4.17 12.88 3.35
CA ILE A 29 5.46 13.21 2.74
C ILE A 29 5.99 12.02 1.93
N VAL A 30 5.94 10.81 2.50
CA VAL A 30 6.39 9.58 1.81
C VAL A 30 5.60 9.37 0.52
N LEU A 31 4.28 9.49 0.57
CA LEU A 31 3.41 9.30 -0.59
C LEU A 31 3.71 10.32 -1.71
N LYS A 32 3.94 11.59 -1.36
CA LYS A 32 4.40 12.60 -2.32
C LYS A 32 5.77 12.25 -2.90
N GLY A 33 6.67 11.73 -2.07
CA GLY A 33 7.99 11.26 -2.50
C GLY A 33 7.91 10.12 -3.52
N ILE A 34 7.05 9.12 -3.29
CA ILE A 34 6.80 8.02 -4.23
C ILE A 34 6.31 8.57 -5.58
N PHE A 35 5.27 9.41 -5.58
CA PHE A 35 4.78 9.99 -6.83
C PHE A 35 5.82 10.85 -7.56
N ALA A 36 6.65 11.60 -6.82
CA ALA A 36 7.71 12.39 -7.41
C ALA A 36 8.79 11.51 -8.05
N ALA A 37 9.20 10.43 -7.39
CA ALA A 37 10.21 9.50 -7.88
C ALA A 37 9.78 8.80 -9.18
N HIS A 38 8.49 8.47 -9.31
CA HIS A 38 7.95 7.81 -10.49
C HIS A 38 7.33 8.77 -11.53
N ARG A 39 7.44 10.08 -11.36
CA ARG A 39 6.75 11.06 -12.22
C ARG A 39 7.16 10.98 -13.69
N ALA A 40 8.42 10.65 -13.98
CA ALA A 40 8.91 10.54 -15.35
C ALA A 40 8.27 9.37 -16.12
N THR A 41 8.04 8.24 -15.43
CA THR A 41 7.48 7.01 -16.02
C THR A 41 5.96 6.96 -15.91
N HIS A 42 5.40 7.42 -14.78
CA HIS A 42 3.98 7.35 -14.47
C HIS A 42 3.43 8.73 -14.05
N PRO A 43 3.43 9.73 -14.95
CA PRO A 43 3.01 11.10 -14.63
C PRO A 43 1.55 11.21 -14.17
N SER A 44 0.70 10.28 -14.63
CA SER A 44 -0.74 10.22 -14.32
C SER A 44 -1.08 9.38 -13.07
N ALA A 45 -0.09 8.76 -12.41
CA ALA A 45 -0.31 7.84 -11.30
C ALA A 45 -1.21 8.42 -10.17
N PRO A 46 -1.00 9.65 -9.68
CA PRO A 46 -1.85 10.18 -8.61
C PRO A 46 -3.33 10.27 -9.01
N GLU A 47 -3.61 10.66 -10.26
CA GLU A 47 -4.98 10.78 -10.77
C GLU A 47 -5.61 9.39 -11.00
N ALA A 48 -4.84 8.46 -11.57
CA ALA A 48 -5.26 7.09 -11.81
C ALA A 48 -5.62 6.37 -10.50
N ILE A 49 -4.74 6.46 -9.49
CA ILE A 49 -4.91 5.81 -8.19
C ILE A 49 -6.12 6.39 -7.46
N LYS A 50 -6.32 7.71 -7.48
CA LYS A 50 -7.49 8.35 -6.84
C LYS A 50 -8.82 7.81 -7.35
N ARG A 51 -8.91 7.33 -8.60
CA ARG A 51 -10.14 6.75 -9.14
C ARG A 51 -10.52 5.41 -8.52
N LEU A 52 -9.58 4.74 -7.85
CA LEU A 52 -9.87 3.53 -7.07
C LEU A 52 -10.55 3.83 -5.73
N ALA A 53 -10.58 5.10 -5.29
CA ALA A 53 -11.08 5.49 -3.99
C ALA A 53 -12.53 5.00 -3.77
N HIS A 54 -12.72 4.24 -2.69
CA HIS A 54 -14.02 3.69 -2.29
C HIS A 54 -14.66 2.72 -3.30
N ARG A 55 -13.92 2.20 -4.29
CA ARG A 55 -14.42 1.23 -5.29
C ARG A 55 -14.05 -0.22 -4.97
N LEU A 56 -13.05 -0.40 -4.13
CA LEU A 56 -12.49 -1.69 -3.74
C LEU A 56 -12.34 -1.73 -2.22
N ASP A 57 -12.41 -2.92 -1.64
CA ASP A 57 -12.05 -3.14 -0.23
C ASP A 57 -10.52 -3.08 -0.04
N VAL A 58 -10.03 -3.19 1.20
CA VAL A 58 -8.58 -3.19 1.46
C VAL A 58 -7.89 -4.37 0.81
N CYS A 59 -8.53 -5.53 0.81
CA CYS A 59 -8.14 -6.68 0.00
C CYS A 59 -9.32 -7.10 -0.88
N PHE A 60 -9.05 -7.47 -2.12
CA PHE A 60 -10.06 -7.76 -3.13
C PHE A 60 -9.54 -8.77 -4.16
N ALA A 61 -10.43 -9.56 -4.76
CA ALA A 61 -10.06 -10.46 -5.86
C ALA A 61 -9.48 -9.68 -7.04
N ALA A 62 -8.40 -10.16 -7.65
CA ALA A 62 -7.68 -9.48 -8.73
C ALA A 62 -8.60 -9.09 -9.92
N ARG A 63 -9.52 -9.96 -10.34
CA ARG A 63 -10.57 -9.67 -11.35
C ARG A 63 -11.39 -8.41 -11.10
N ASN A 64 -11.56 -7.99 -9.84
CA ASN A 64 -12.32 -6.78 -9.52
C ASN A 64 -11.59 -5.52 -9.98
N LEU A 65 -10.25 -5.56 -10.09
CA LEU A 65 -9.45 -4.42 -10.53
C LEU A 65 -9.76 -4.06 -11.99
N ARG A 66 -9.86 -5.05 -12.89
CA ARG A 66 -10.23 -4.83 -14.29
C ARG A 66 -11.63 -4.24 -14.42
N ARG A 67 -12.58 -4.76 -13.65
CA ARG A 67 -13.94 -4.22 -13.58
C ARG A 67 -13.93 -2.74 -13.19
N VAL A 68 -13.21 -2.37 -12.13
CA VAL A 68 -13.12 -0.98 -11.66
C VAL A 68 -12.38 -0.09 -12.65
N PHE A 69 -11.28 -0.56 -13.25
CA PHE A 69 -10.53 0.17 -14.27
C PHE A 69 -11.44 0.60 -15.44
N ASN A 70 -12.26 -0.32 -15.92
CA ASN A 70 -13.21 -0.06 -17.00
C ASN A 70 -14.33 0.88 -16.54
N GLN A 71 -14.90 0.67 -15.35
CA GLN A 71 -16.00 1.46 -14.81
C GLN A 71 -15.62 2.93 -14.55
N GLU A 72 -14.41 3.18 -14.04
CA GLU A 72 -13.95 4.54 -13.72
C GLU A 72 -13.28 5.25 -14.91
N GLY A 73 -13.23 4.61 -16.08
CA GLY A 73 -12.69 5.18 -17.30
C GLY A 73 -11.22 5.56 -17.20
N ILE A 74 -10.42 4.79 -16.44
CA ILE A 74 -9.01 5.14 -16.14
C ILE A 74 -8.19 5.28 -17.43
N ARG A 75 -8.44 4.41 -18.43
CA ARG A 75 -7.81 4.50 -19.75
C ARG A 75 -8.03 5.85 -20.43
N ALA A 76 -9.26 6.39 -20.37
CA ALA A 76 -9.59 7.65 -21.04
C ALA A 76 -8.84 8.86 -20.45
N VAL A 77 -8.40 8.75 -19.21
CA VAL A 77 -7.75 9.83 -18.45
C VAL A 77 -6.24 9.72 -18.51
N THR A 78 -5.73 8.49 -18.50
CA THR A 78 -4.30 8.21 -18.41
C THR A 78 -3.66 7.88 -19.74
N GLY A 79 -4.43 7.40 -20.72
CA GLY A 79 -3.92 6.82 -21.96
C GLY A 79 -3.36 5.40 -21.80
N SER A 80 -3.13 4.94 -20.56
CA SER A 80 -2.59 3.61 -20.24
C SER A 80 -3.64 2.52 -20.45
N ASP A 81 -3.20 1.37 -20.92
CA ASP A 81 -4.04 0.18 -20.90
C ASP A 81 -4.13 -0.43 -19.48
N PHE A 82 -4.81 -1.57 -19.37
CA PHE A 82 -5.00 -2.20 -18.07
C PHE A 82 -3.70 -2.79 -17.51
N ASP A 83 -2.86 -3.38 -18.36
CA ASP A 83 -1.67 -4.08 -17.91
C ASP A 83 -0.60 -3.06 -17.46
N ASP A 84 -0.44 -1.96 -18.21
CA ASP A 84 0.37 -0.80 -17.82
C ASP A 84 -0.08 -0.21 -16.46
N PHE A 85 -1.41 -0.15 -16.25
CA PHE A 85 -1.98 0.35 -15.01
C PHE A 85 -1.68 -0.58 -13.84
N VAL A 86 -1.81 -1.89 -14.02
CA VAL A 86 -1.48 -2.88 -12.99
C VAL A 86 0.01 -2.86 -12.67
N GLU A 87 0.88 -2.81 -13.68
CA GLU A 87 2.32 -2.69 -13.52
C GLU A 87 2.69 -1.43 -12.72
N MET A 88 2.08 -0.29 -13.05
CA MET A 88 2.25 0.94 -12.28
C MET A 88 1.83 0.76 -10.82
N LEU A 89 0.69 0.12 -10.53
CA LEU A 89 0.23 -0.09 -9.16
C LEU A 89 1.19 -0.98 -8.35
N PHE A 90 1.76 -2.02 -8.94
CA PHE A 90 2.79 -2.85 -8.29
C PHE A 90 4.08 -2.08 -8.09
N THR A 91 4.57 -1.40 -9.12
CA THR A 91 5.83 -0.63 -9.11
C THR A 91 5.84 0.45 -8.04
N LEU A 92 4.73 1.18 -7.88
CA LEU A 92 4.58 2.21 -6.85
C LEU A 92 4.33 1.62 -5.44
N GLY A 93 4.14 0.30 -5.32
CA GLY A 93 3.78 -0.36 -4.06
C GLY A 93 2.36 -0.03 -3.59
N VAL A 94 1.46 0.33 -4.50
CA VAL A 94 0.05 0.63 -4.18
C VAL A 94 -0.67 -0.63 -3.74
N ILE A 95 -0.45 -1.71 -4.49
CA ILE A 95 -1.03 -3.03 -4.25
C ILE A 95 0.08 -4.08 -4.10
N GLY A 96 -0.25 -5.15 -3.38
CA GLY A 96 0.55 -6.36 -3.29
C GLY A 96 -0.33 -7.60 -3.40
N VAL A 97 0.27 -8.74 -3.72
CA VAL A 97 -0.43 -10.03 -3.80
C VAL A 97 -0.52 -10.61 -2.40
N LYS A 98 -1.74 -10.86 -1.92
CA LYS A 98 -1.99 -11.45 -0.59
C LYS A 98 -1.46 -12.88 -0.55
N VAL A 99 -0.76 -13.21 0.53
CA VAL A 99 -0.21 -14.56 0.73
C VAL A 99 -0.73 -15.25 1.98
N ASP A 100 -1.14 -14.49 2.99
CA ASP A 100 -1.59 -15.02 4.26
C ASP A 100 -2.36 -13.94 5.06
N GLU A 101 -2.96 -14.33 6.18
CA GLU A 101 -3.50 -13.40 7.16
C GLU A 101 -3.28 -13.86 8.59
N THR A 102 -3.09 -12.88 9.47
CA THR A 102 -3.02 -13.11 10.91
C THR A 102 -4.33 -12.66 11.58
N THR A 103 -4.41 -12.85 12.90
CA THR A 103 -5.49 -12.26 13.70
C THR A 103 -5.50 -10.73 13.68
N ARG A 104 -4.39 -10.09 13.29
CA ARG A 104 -4.21 -8.62 13.37
C ARG A 104 -4.12 -7.92 12.01
N TYR A 105 -3.61 -8.59 10.99
CA TYR A 105 -3.27 -7.94 9.70
C TYR A 105 -3.20 -8.96 8.54
N HIS A 106 -3.31 -8.49 7.30
CA HIS A 106 -3.06 -9.26 6.08
C HIS A 106 -1.57 -9.23 5.71
N LYS A 107 -1.03 -10.32 5.17
CA LYS A 107 0.32 -10.39 4.62
C LYS A 107 0.25 -10.37 3.10
N ALA A 108 1.08 -9.54 2.47
CA ALA A 108 1.18 -9.47 1.02
C ALA A 108 2.63 -9.33 0.54
N HIS A 109 2.93 -9.82 -0.65
CA HIS A 109 4.14 -9.51 -1.38
C HIS A 109 3.97 -8.18 -2.11
N PHE A 110 4.93 -7.28 -1.96
CA PHE A 110 4.97 -5.99 -2.67
C PHE A 110 6.24 -5.93 -3.52
N GLN A 111 6.15 -5.36 -4.71
CA GLN A 111 7.26 -5.33 -5.67
C GLN A 111 8.55 -4.73 -5.09
N TYR A 112 8.45 -3.72 -4.22
CA TYR A 112 9.66 -3.07 -3.67
C TYR A 112 10.44 -3.94 -2.68
N THR A 113 10.01 -5.17 -2.38
CA THR A 113 10.70 -6.06 -1.46
C THR A 113 11.54 -7.14 -2.14
N PHE A 114 11.57 -7.18 -3.48
CA PHE A 114 12.37 -8.10 -4.31
C PHE A 114 12.46 -7.59 -5.77
N ASP A 115 13.49 -7.96 -6.55
CA ASP A 115 13.64 -7.42 -7.92
C ASP A 115 12.92 -8.25 -9.00
N ALA A 116 12.39 -9.43 -8.68
CA ALA A 116 11.60 -10.21 -9.63
C ALA A 116 10.23 -9.54 -9.89
N PRO A 117 9.73 -9.46 -11.14
CA PRO A 117 8.42 -8.89 -11.41
C PRO A 117 7.30 -9.63 -10.68
N LEU A 118 6.50 -8.90 -9.93
CA LEU A 118 5.31 -9.37 -9.25
C LEU A 118 4.14 -9.32 -10.22
N ASN A 119 3.53 -10.48 -10.46
CA ASN A 119 2.33 -10.63 -11.27
C ASN A 119 1.22 -11.24 -10.42
N ALA A 120 -0.02 -10.90 -10.73
CA ALA A 120 -1.19 -11.52 -10.13
C ALA A 120 -1.98 -12.30 -11.17
N GLN A 121 -2.41 -13.50 -10.80
CA GLN A 121 -3.34 -14.30 -11.56
C GLN A 121 -4.77 -13.79 -11.31
N GLU A 122 -5.39 -13.21 -12.33
CA GLU A 122 -6.68 -12.50 -12.23
C GLU A 122 -7.81 -13.33 -11.57
N ASP A 123 -7.81 -14.65 -11.82
CA ASP A 123 -8.84 -15.58 -11.34
C ASP A 123 -8.57 -16.23 -9.98
N ALA A 124 -7.32 -16.19 -9.50
CA ALA A 124 -6.90 -16.94 -8.30
C ALA A 124 -6.45 -16.03 -7.17
N ASP A 125 -5.85 -14.88 -7.48
CA ASP A 125 -5.17 -14.07 -6.49
C ASP A 125 -6.10 -13.02 -5.85
N GLU A 126 -5.83 -12.75 -4.58
CA GLU A 126 -6.30 -11.56 -3.89
C GLU A 126 -5.20 -10.50 -3.87
N LEU A 127 -5.59 -9.26 -4.15
CA LEU A 127 -4.73 -8.09 -4.06
C LEU A 127 -5.08 -7.31 -2.80
N CYS A 128 -4.08 -6.69 -2.18
CA CYS A 128 -4.28 -5.83 -1.02
C CYS A 128 -3.60 -4.49 -1.20
N PHE A 129 -4.27 -3.41 -0.79
CA PHE A 129 -3.65 -2.08 -0.71
C PHE A 129 -2.61 -2.01 0.40
N HIS A 130 -1.49 -1.34 0.13
CA HIS A 130 -0.53 -0.98 1.16
C HIS A 130 -1.13 0.09 2.10
N PRO A 131 -0.88 0.06 3.43
CA PRO A 131 -1.50 0.98 4.39
C PRO A 131 -1.31 2.47 4.06
N LEU A 132 -0.17 2.81 3.48
CA LEU A 132 0.13 4.17 3.01
C LEU A 132 -0.91 4.66 1.99
N PHE A 133 -1.31 3.79 1.07
CA PHE A 133 -2.32 4.08 0.04
C PHE A 133 -3.74 3.84 0.52
N THR A 134 -3.97 2.91 1.47
CA THR A 134 -5.27 2.75 2.10
C THR A 134 -5.73 4.07 2.71
N ARG A 135 -4.87 4.77 3.44
CA ARG A 135 -5.26 6.09 3.97
C ARG A 135 -5.55 7.09 2.86
N TYR A 136 -4.68 7.16 1.85
CA TYR A 136 -4.88 8.04 0.70
C TYR A 136 -6.21 7.81 -0.05
N LEU A 137 -6.64 6.56 -0.17
CA LEU A 137 -7.84 6.15 -0.89
C LEU A 137 -9.11 6.19 -0.02
N PHE A 138 -8.98 5.99 1.29
CA PHE A 138 -10.11 5.79 2.19
C PHE A 138 -10.27 6.88 3.26
N GLU A 139 -9.45 7.93 3.28
CA GLU A 139 -9.45 8.97 4.34
C GLU A 139 -10.85 9.59 4.57
N ARG A 140 -11.63 9.80 3.51
CA ARG A 140 -12.99 10.36 3.60
C ARG A 140 -14.07 9.34 3.95
N SER A 141 -13.87 8.05 3.65
CA SER A 141 -14.85 6.98 3.93
C SER A 141 -14.63 6.29 5.29
N ALA A 142 -13.42 6.38 5.86
CA ALA A 142 -13.13 5.90 7.21
C ALA A 142 -13.98 6.60 8.29
N LEU A 143 -14.56 7.77 7.96
CA LEU A 143 -15.56 8.44 8.79
C LEU A 143 -16.96 7.82 8.71
N ARG A 144 -17.27 7.05 7.66
CA ARG A 144 -18.62 6.56 7.36
C ARG A 144 -18.92 5.13 7.82
N ASN A 145 -17.93 4.24 7.89
CA ASN A 145 -18.12 2.85 8.33
C ASN A 145 -17.16 2.49 9.46
N ARG A 146 -17.54 2.84 10.70
CA ARG A 146 -16.81 2.45 11.93
C ARG A 146 -17.14 1.03 12.42
N SER A 147 -18.00 0.28 11.72
CA SER A 147 -18.52 -1.02 12.20
C SER A 147 -17.71 -2.24 11.77
N THR A 148 -16.85 -2.12 10.75
CA THR A 148 -15.97 -3.22 10.30
C THR A 148 -14.52 -2.88 10.63
N VAL A 149 -13.91 -3.67 11.53
CA VAL A 149 -12.47 -3.60 11.80
C VAL A 149 -11.75 -4.10 10.56
N VAL A 150 -11.33 -3.18 9.69
CA VAL A 150 -10.54 -3.54 8.51
C VAL A 150 -9.10 -3.78 8.92
N LYS A 151 -8.61 -5.01 8.72
CA LYS A 151 -7.22 -5.38 9.00
C LYS A 151 -6.27 -4.59 8.07
N PRO A 152 -5.20 -3.96 8.57
CA PRO A 152 -4.17 -3.39 7.71
C PRO A 152 -3.41 -4.49 6.98
N THR A 153 -2.71 -4.13 5.90
CA THR A 153 -1.83 -5.04 5.14
C THR A 153 -0.38 -4.73 5.47
N TYR A 154 0.45 -5.72 5.74
CA TYR A 154 1.90 -5.52 5.87
C TYR A 154 2.66 -6.38 4.87
N PRO A 155 3.83 -5.93 4.41
CA PRO A 155 4.70 -6.75 3.59
C PRO A 155 5.06 -8.05 4.30
N TYR A 156 5.02 -9.17 3.59
CA TYR A 156 5.58 -10.42 4.07
C TYR A 156 7.05 -10.21 4.47
N GLY A 157 7.46 -10.75 5.64
CA GLY A 157 8.77 -10.48 6.24
C GLY A 157 8.78 -9.34 7.26
N SER A 158 7.63 -8.71 7.53
CA SER A 158 7.50 -7.70 8.59
C SER A 158 7.44 -8.32 10.00
N ASP A 159 7.02 -9.58 10.13
CA ASP A 159 7.11 -10.33 11.40
C ASP A 159 8.51 -10.93 11.52
N PRO A 160 9.26 -10.73 12.62
CA PRO A 160 10.57 -11.37 12.82
C PRO A 160 10.53 -12.90 12.77
N ARG A 161 9.33 -13.50 12.93
CA ARG A 161 9.11 -14.95 12.82
C ARG A 161 8.84 -15.40 11.39
N ASP A 162 8.59 -14.47 10.46
CA ASP A 162 8.49 -14.79 9.05
C ASP A 162 9.87 -15.24 8.56
N GLY A 163 9.90 -16.24 7.67
CA GLY A 163 11.15 -16.63 7.02
C GLY A 163 11.66 -15.52 6.10
N ASP A 164 12.98 -15.41 5.97
CA ASP A 164 13.58 -14.51 4.98
C ASP A 164 13.44 -15.08 3.57
N TYR A 165 12.31 -14.79 2.94
CA TYR A 165 12.01 -15.17 1.56
C TYR A 165 13.01 -14.59 0.55
N ARG A 166 13.73 -13.53 0.90
CA ARG A 166 14.80 -12.98 0.07
C ARG A 166 15.90 -14.03 -0.16
N ALA A 167 16.13 -14.94 0.79
CA ALA A 167 17.05 -16.07 0.60
C ALA A 167 16.60 -17.02 -0.52
N ARG A 168 15.30 -17.28 -0.66
CA ARG A 168 14.75 -18.10 -1.76
C ARG A 168 14.84 -17.42 -3.12
N LEU A 169 14.88 -16.08 -3.11
CA LEU A 169 15.04 -15.24 -4.29
C LEU A 169 16.51 -14.88 -4.57
N GLY A 170 17.47 -15.44 -3.81
CA GLY A 170 18.91 -15.25 -4.03
C GLY A 170 19.52 -13.97 -3.43
N TYR A 171 18.77 -13.19 -2.66
CA TYR A 171 19.20 -11.91 -2.07
C TYR A 171 19.94 -12.04 -0.74
N ALA A 172 19.77 -13.14 -0.03
CA ALA A 172 20.45 -13.41 1.22
C ALA A 172 21.18 -14.74 1.10
N ALA A 173 22.44 -14.79 1.57
CA ALA A 173 23.14 -16.06 1.70
C ALA A 173 22.27 -16.98 2.54
N ALA A 174 21.94 -18.16 2.01
CA ALA A 174 21.28 -19.21 2.78
C ALA A 174 22.11 -19.39 4.04
N SER A 175 21.58 -19.00 5.20
CA SER A 175 22.24 -19.23 6.47
C SER A 175 22.34 -20.74 6.63
N GLY A 176 23.52 -21.26 6.31
CA GLY A 176 23.88 -22.64 6.54
C GLY A 176 23.62 -22.94 8.00
N ARG A 177 22.74 -23.90 8.25
CA ARG A 177 22.67 -24.55 9.56
C ARG A 177 24.05 -25.17 9.79
N SER A 178 24.77 -24.65 10.78
CA SER A 178 25.85 -25.36 11.47
C SER A 178 25.29 -25.89 12.78
#